data_AF-A0A6I7NLK1-F1
#
_entry.id   AF-A0A6I7NLK1-F1
#
_cell.length_a   1.000
_cell.length_b   1.000
_cell.length_c   1.000
_cell.angle_alpha   90.00
_cell.angle_beta   90.00
_cell.angle_gamma   90.00
#
_symmetry.space_group_name_H-M   'P 1'
#
loop_
_entity.id
_entity.type
_entity.pdbx_description
1 polymer ?
#
loop_
_entity_poly.entity_id
_entity_poly.type
_entity_poly.pdbx_seq_one_letter_code
_entity_poly.pdbx_strand_id
1 'polypeptide(L)'
;MRWLKHIAVDLLATLVIAIVVFFDETALLEYVLYIYTGLMVIARLISLLNTDFRAITKRKISEAPTWMYHVLYFLNVAFLIIGGFYITGTAWAFIWGVAYYVYRKNNP
;
A
#
# COMPACT_ATOMS: atom_id res chain seq x y z
N MET A 1 20.23 -5.40 5.36
CA MET A 1 19.64 -4.08 5.02
C MET A 1 18.58 -3.72 6.05
N ARG A 2 18.87 -2.81 6.99
CA ARG A 2 17.96 -2.48 8.12
C ARG A 2 16.56 -2.01 7.65
N TRP A 3 16.51 -1.37 6.50
CA TRP A 3 15.29 -0.82 5.92
C TRP A 3 14.27 -1.86 5.43
N LEU A 4 14.67 -3.10 5.16
CA LEU A 4 13.76 -4.15 4.67
C LEU A 4 12.63 -4.43 5.69
N LYS A 5 12.93 -4.30 6.99
CA LYS A 5 11.96 -4.47 8.07
C LYS A 5 10.87 -3.38 8.05
N HIS A 6 11.14 -2.22 7.47
CA HIS A 6 10.18 -1.12 7.35
C HIS A 6 9.18 -1.30 6.21
N ILE A 7 9.51 -2.13 5.21
CA ILE A 7 8.63 -2.45 4.08
C ILE A 7 8.09 -3.88 4.14
N ALA A 8 8.36 -4.62 5.22
CA ALA A 8 7.97 -6.02 5.34
C ALA A 8 6.45 -6.21 5.19
N VAL A 9 5.65 -5.28 5.70
CA VAL A 9 4.19 -5.31 5.57
C VAL A 9 3.76 -5.12 4.11
N ASP A 10 4.33 -4.14 3.39
CA ASP A 10 4.02 -3.91 1.97
C ASP A 10 4.51 -5.08 1.08
N LEU A 11 5.66 -5.69 1.41
CA LEU A 11 6.16 -6.89 0.73
C LEU A 11 5.22 -8.08 0.93
N LEU A 12 4.75 -8.30 2.16
CA LEU A 12 3.77 -9.35 2.45
C LEU A 12 2.45 -9.09 1.72
N ALA A 13 1.97 -7.85 1.69
CA ALA A 13 0.78 -7.48 0.93
C ALA A 13 0.96 -7.77 -0.56
N THR A 14 2.11 -7.42 -1.13
CA THR A 14 2.45 -7.68 -2.54
C THR A 14 2.45 -9.18 -2.83
N LEU A 15 3.01 -9.98 -1.93
CA LEU A 15 3.04 -11.43 -2.05
C LEU A 15 1.64 -12.05 -1.95
N VAL A 16 0.80 -11.58 -1.02
CA VAL A 16 -0.60 -12.02 -0.91
C VAL A 16 -1.38 -11.66 -2.17
N ILE A 17 -1.21 -10.44 -2.70
CA ILE A 17 -1.83 -10.01 -3.97
C ILE A 17 -1.39 -10.92 -5.11
N ALA A 18 -0.09 -11.20 -5.22
CA ALA A 18 0.43 -12.07 -6.27
C ALA A 18 -0.11 -13.51 -6.15
N ILE A 19 -0.24 -14.04 -4.92
CA ILE A 19 -0.85 -15.35 -4.70
C ILE A 19 -2.32 -15.34 -5.13
N VAL A 20 -3.11 -14.38 -4.66
CA VAL A 20 -4.53 -14.26 -5.02
C VAL A 20 -4.69 -14.17 -6.54
N VAL A 21 -3.89 -13.35 -7.21
CA VAL A 21 -4.04 -13.08 -8.65
C VAL A 21 -3.57 -14.25 -9.52
N PHE A 22 -2.46 -14.91 -9.17
CA PHE A 22 -1.79 -15.86 -10.05
C PHE A 22 -1.92 -17.33 -9.64
N PHE A 23 -2.39 -17.61 -8.43
CA PHE A 23 -2.59 -18.98 -7.93
C PHE A 23 -4.05 -19.14 -7.53
N ASP A 24 -4.67 -20.23 -8.02
CA ASP A 24 -6.11 -20.51 -7.84
C ASP A 24 -6.63 -20.13 -6.45
N GLU A 25 -7.64 -19.27 -6.46
CA GLU A 25 -8.10 -18.56 -5.28
C GLU A 25 -8.82 -19.48 -4.31
N THR A 26 -8.53 -19.31 -3.03
CA THR A 26 -9.50 -19.66 -1.98
C THR A 26 -10.23 -18.39 -1.60
N ALA A 27 -11.57 -18.44 -1.54
CA ALA A 27 -12.41 -17.29 -1.18
C ALA A 27 -11.93 -16.56 0.09
N LEU A 28 -11.31 -17.29 1.02
CA LEU A 28 -10.70 -16.73 2.23
C LEU A 28 -9.60 -15.70 1.93
N LEU A 29 -8.68 -15.99 1.02
CA LEU A 29 -7.59 -15.07 0.66
C LEU A 29 -8.11 -13.80 -0.04
N GLU A 30 -9.15 -13.95 -0.86
CA GLU A 30 -9.83 -12.84 -1.52
C GLU A 30 -10.48 -11.89 -0.49
N TYR A 31 -11.20 -12.42 0.50
CA TYR A 31 -11.75 -11.62 1.60
C TYR A 31 -10.66 -10.91 2.41
N VAL A 32 -9.54 -11.59 2.69
CA VAL A 32 -8.40 -10.99 3.38
C VAL A 32 -7.86 -9.81 2.57
N LEU A 33 -7.72 -9.94 1.25
CA LEU A 33 -7.29 -8.87 0.35
C LEU A 33 -8.24 -7.67 0.42
N TYR A 34 -9.57 -7.89 0.39
CA TYR A 34 -10.55 -6.82 0.47
C TYR A 34 -10.53 -6.09 1.81
N ILE A 35 -10.54 -6.82 2.91
CA ILE A 35 -10.50 -6.23 4.27
C ILE A 35 -9.21 -5.42 4.43
N TYR A 36 -8.07 -6.00 4.07
CA TYR A 36 -6.78 -5.33 4.16
C TYR A 36 -6.73 -4.06 3.30
N THR A 37 -7.21 -4.13 2.06
CA THR A 37 -7.26 -2.97 1.17
C THR A 37 -8.17 -1.87 1.74
N GLY A 38 -9.35 -2.23 2.26
CA GLY A 38 -10.25 -1.28 2.91
C GLY A 38 -9.61 -0.57 4.11
N LEU A 39 -8.94 -1.32 4.98
CA LEU A 39 -8.20 -0.76 6.11
C LEU A 39 -7.08 0.20 5.66
N MET A 40 -6.34 -0.16 4.61
CA MET A 40 -5.31 0.69 4.03
C MET A 40 -5.88 2.00 3.45
N VAL A 41 -7.01 1.94 2.72
CA VAL A 41 -7.69 3.13 2.20
C VAL A 41 -8.09 4.05 3.34
N ILE A 42 -8.70 3.51 4.40
CA ILE A 42 -9.10 4.29 5.59
C ILE A 42 -7.86 4.93 6.24
N ALA A 43 -6.78 4.18 6.44
CA ALA A 43 -5.54 4.70 7.00
C ALA A 43 -4.98 5.87 6.18
N ARG A 44 -5.05 5.79 4.84
CA ARG A 44 -4.64 6.86 3.93
C ARG A 44 -5.58 8.07 3.96
N LEU A 45 -6.89 7.85 4.06
CA LEU A 45 -7.86 8.94 4.24
C LEU A 45 -7.58 9.72 5.52
N ILE A 46 -7.34 9.02 6.63
CA ILE A 46 -6.96 9.66 7.91
C ILE A 46 -5.66 10.46 7.75
N SER A 47 -4.67 9.91 7.04
CA SER A 47 -3.40 10.60 6.78
C SER A 47 -3.56 11.85 5.91
N LEU A 48 -4.53 11.85 4.99
CA LEU A 48 -4.83 12.98 4.11
C LEU A 48 -5.55 14.12 4.86
N LEU A 49 -6.46 13.78 5.78
CA LEU A 49 -7.24 14.74 6.56
C LEU A 49 -6.45 15.36 7.72
N ASN A 50 -5.53 14.61 8.33
CA ASN A 50 -4.75 15.12 9.46
C ASN A 50 -3.47 15.82 9.00
N THR A 51 -3.46 17.16 9.09
CA THR A 51 -2.27 17.99 8.83
C THR A 51 -1.14 17.73 9.85
N ASP A 52 -1.48 17.33 11.08
CA ASP A 52 -0.53 17.08 12.17
C ASP A 52 -0.13 15.61 12.36
N PHE A 53 -0.41 14.73 11.39
CA PHE A 53 -0.05 13.31 11.48
C PHE A 53 1.47 13.09 11.72
N ARG A 54 2.30 14.09 11.38
CA ARG A 54 3.71 14.19 11.76
C ARG A 54 3.96 13.99 13.26
N ALA A 55 3.08 14.45 14.15
CA ALA A 55 3.25 14.26 15.60
C ALA A 55 3.16 12.78 16.01
N ILE A 56 2.39 11.98 15.27
CA ILE A 56 2.19 10.55 15.51
C ILE A 56 3.26 9.72 14.77
N THR A 57 3.72 10.16 13.59
CA THR A 57 4.70 9.44 12.75
C THR A 57 6.16 9.89 12.90
N LYS A 58 6.46 10.94 13.68
CA LYS A 58 7.82 11.44 13.96
C LYS A 58 8.80 10.37 14.47
N ARG A 59 8.32 9.20 14.89
CA ARG A 59 9.15 8.12 15.47
C ARG A 59 9.72 7.10 14.49
N LYS A 60 9.38 7.10 13.20
CA LYS A 60 10.02 6.21 12.21
C LYS A 60 10.11 6.90 10.85
N ILE A 61 11.15 7.73 10.66
CA ILE A 61 11.62 8.01 9.31
C ILE A 61 11.97 6.64 8.73
N SER A 62 11.16 6.16 7.79
CA SER A 62 11.47 4.91 7.13
C SER A 62 12.81 5.08 6.44
N GLU A 63 13.80 4.26 6.82
CA GLU A 63 15.10 4.22 6.15
C GLU A 63 15.02 3.61 4.74
N ALA A 64 13.83 3.18 4.30
CA ALA A 64 13.65 2.57 2.99
C ALA A 64 13.67 3.62 1.87
N PRO A 65 14.37 3.35 0.76
CA PRO A 65 14.37 4.24 -0.38
C PRO A 65 12.95 4.49 -0.91
N THR A 66 12.62 5.74 -1.21
CA THR A 66 11.29 6.13 -1.72
C THR A 66 10.90 5.39 -2.99
N TRP A 67 11.86 5.16 -3.90
CA TRP A 67 11.63 4.42 -5.15
C TRP A 67 11.08 3.01 -4.90
N MET A 68 11.48 2.35 -3.81
CA MET A 68 11.03 0.99 -3.49
C MET A 68 9.53 0.96 -3.20
N TYR A 69 9.02 1.97 -2.47
CA TYR A 69 7.58 2.09 -2.23
C TYR A 69 6.80 2.29 -3.53
N HIS A 70 7.32 3.11 -4.46
CA HIS A 70 6.70 3.28 -5.78
C HIS A 70 6.68 1.97 -6.57
N VAL A 71 7.76 1.20 -6.55
CA VAL A 71 7.81 -0.11 -7.22
C VAL A 71 6.79 -1.07 -6.62
N LEU A 72 6.70 -1.18 -5.30
CA LEU A 72 5.73 -2.08 -4.65
C LEU A 72 4.29 -1.66 -4.92
N TYR A 73 3.96 -0.37 -4.80
CA TYR A 73 2.62 0.10 -5.10
C TYR A 73 2.25 -0.07 -6.58
N PHE A 74 3.20 0.18 -7.49
CA PHE A 74 3.01 -0.07 -8.91
C PHE A 74 2.74 -1.55 -9.20
N LEU A 75 3.52 -2.46 -8.62
CA LEU A 75 3.31 -3.90 -8.78
C LEU A 75 1.94 -4.33 -8.25
N ASN A 76 1.52 -3.84 -7.09
CA ASN A 76 0.21 -4.16 -6.53
C ASN A 76 -0.92 -3.73 -7.45
N VAL A 77 -0.86 -2.50 -7.97
CA VAL A 77 -1.84 -2.02 -8.95
C VAL A 77 -1.80 -2.89 -10.21
N ALA A 78 -0.61 -3.17 -10.76
CA ALA A 78 -0.47 -3.95 -11.99
C ALA A 78 -1.02 -5.37 -11.82
N PHE A 79 -0.67 -6.06 -10.75
CA PHE A 79 -1.17 -7.42 -10.46
C PHE A 79 -2.68 -7.43 -10.30
N LEU A 80 -3.25 -6.52 -9.51
CA LEU A 80 -4.70 -6.46 -9.32
C LEU A 80 -5.47 -6.18 -10.60
N ILE A 81 -4.94 -5.29 -11.46
CA ILE A 81 -5.58 -4.99 -12.76
C ILE A 81 -5.47 -6.20 -13.70
N ILE A 82 -4.32 -6.88 -13.76
CA ILE A 82 -4.13 -8.10 -14.57
C ILE A 82 -5.07 -9.22 -14.09
N GLY A 83 -5.24 -9.38 -12.78
CA GLY A 83 -6.14 -10.35 -12.17
C GLY A 83 -7.62 -10.00 -12.24
N GLY A 84 -8.01 -8.89 -12.88
CA GLY A 84 -9.42 -8.48 -13.00
C GLY A 84 -10.01 -7.85 -11.73
N PHE A 85 -9.22 -7.62 -10.69
CA PHE A 85 -9.63 -6.97 -9.43
C PHE A 85 -9.67 -5.44 -9.58
N TYR A 86 -10.47 -4.92 -10.52
CA TYR A 86 -10.46 -3.49 -10.88
C TYR A 86 -10.79 -2.55 -9.71
N ILE A 87 -11.74 -2.93 -8.84
CA ILE A 87 -12.12 -2.11 -7.67
C ILE A 87 -10.95 -2.01 -6.70
N THR A 88 -10.37 -3.16 -6.34
CA THR A 88 -9.20 -3.24 -5.45
C THR A 88 -7.98 -2.57 -6.06
N GLY A 89 -7.72 -2.77 -7.34
CA GLY A 89 -6.62 -2.12 -8.08
C GLY A 89 -6.75 -0.61 -8.09
N THR A 90 -7.97 -0.09 -8.28
CA THR A 90 -8.24 1.36 -8.19
C THR A 90 -8.03 1.88 -6.77
N ALA A 91 -8.42 1.13 -5.74
CA ALA A 91 -8.15 1.49 -4.35
C ALA A 91 -6.64 1.55 -4.05
N TRP A 92 -5.84 0.63 -4.58
CA TRP A 92 -4.38 0.68 -4.47
C TRP A 92 -3.76 1.85 -5.23
N ALA A 93 -4.29 2.20 -6.40
CA ALA A 93 -3.86 3.40 -7.13
C ALA A 93 -4.18 4.68 -6.32
N PHE A 94 -5.33 4.73 -5.66
CA PHE A 94 -5.68 5.82 -4.73
C PHE A 94 -4.73 5.87 -3.53
N ILE A 95 -4.47 4.74 -2.85
CA ILE A 95 -3.52 4.62 -1.74
C ILE A 95 -2.15 5.18 -2.16
N TRP A 96 -1.68 4.80 -3.34
CA TRP A 96 -0.41 5.23 -3.90
C TRP A 96 -0.39 6.75 -4.16
N GLY A 97 -1.44 7.28 -4.81
CA GLY A 97 -1.56 8.70 -5.10
C GLY A 97 -1.59 9.56 -3.83
N VAL A 98 -2.36 9.15 -2.81
CA VAL A 98 -2.41 9.83 -1.52
C VAL A 98 -1.05 9.79 -0.83
N ALA A 99 -0.37 8.64 -0.82
CA ALA A 99 0.95 8.51 -0.23
C ALA A 99 1.96 9.47 -0.88
N TYR A 100 1.95 9.55 -2.22
CA TYR A 100 2.80 10.47 -2.97
C TYR A 100 2.46 11.94 -2.68
N TYR A 101 1.18 12.31 -2.68
CA TYR A 101 0.74 13.68 -2.39
C TYR A 101 1.16 14.12 -0.99
N VAL A 102 0.93 13.29 0.02
CA VAL A 102 1.31 13.58 1.40
C VAL A 102 2.84 13.67 1.54
N TYR A 103 3.59 12.80 0.87
CA TYR A 103 5.06 12.87 0.86
C TYR A 103 5.55 14.20 0.29
N ARG A 104 5.04 14.61 -0.87
CA ARG A 104 5.42 15.87 -1.54
C ARG A 104 5.01 17.10 -0.72
N LYS A 105 3.82 17.10 -0.11
CA LYS A 105 3.36 18.18 0.78
C LYS A 105 4.29 18.37 1.98
N ASN A 106 4.85 17.28 2.50
CA ASN A 106 5.66 17.28 3.72
C ASN A 106 7.17 17.50 3.48
N ASN A 107 7.64 17.28 2.25
CA ASN A 107 9.02 17.45 1.82
C ASN A 107 9.04 18.32 0.54
N PRO A 108 8.81 19.65 0.68
CA PRO A 108 8.76 20.59 -0.44
C PRO A 108 10.11 20.78 -1.14
#